data_AF-A0ABD5ECM4-F1
#
_entry.id   AF-A0ABD5ECM4-F1
#
_cell.length_a   1.000
_cell.length_b   1.000
_cell.length_c   1.000
_cell.angle_alpha   90.00
_cell.angle_beta   90.00
_cell.angle_gamma   90.00
#
_symmetry.space_group_name_H-M   'P 1'
#
loop_
_entity.id
_entity.type
_entity.pdbx_description
1 polymer ?
#
loop_
_entity_poly.entity_id
_entity_poly.type
_entity_poly.pdbx_seq_one_letter_code
_entity_poly.pdbx_strand_id
1 'polypeptide(L)' 'MAVVTGAASGIGAATARGLADVGTAVVLADVAEAAGEHVAAGIRDTR' A
#
# COMPACT_ATOMS: atom_id res chain seq x y z
N MET A 1 -7.62 -10.12 3.09
CA MET A 1 -6.18 -9.80 3.12
C MET A 1 -5.65 -9.87 1.70
N ALA A 2 -4.81 -8.92 1.29
CA ALA A 2 -4.21 -8.88 -0.04
C ALA A 2 -2.72 -8.56 0.05
N VAL A 3 -1.92 -9.07 -0.89
CA VAL A 3 -0.51 -8.72 -1.06
C VAL A 3 -0.37 -8.00 -2.39
N VAL A 4 0.23 -6.81 -2.38
CA VAL A 4 0.45 -6.01 -3.59
C VAL A 4 1.95 -5.88 -3.83
N THR A 5 2.43 -6.40 -4.95
CA THR A 5 3.82 -6.26 -5.41
C THR A 5 4.00 -4.95 -6.20
N GLY A 6 5.17 -4.32 -6.11
CA GLY A 6 5.38 -3.01 -6.74
C GLY A 6 4.57 -1.90 -6.07
N ALA A 7 4.24 -2.08 -4.77
CA ALA A 7 3.31 -1.23 -4.05
C ALA A 7 3.88 0.14 -3.62
N ALA A 8 5.18 0.38 -3.83
CA ALA A 8 5.79 1.65 -3.46
C ALA A 8 5.46 2.79 -4.44
N SER A 9 4.88 2.51 -5.61
CA SER A 9 4.57 3.55 -6.61
C SER A 9 3.44 3.17 -7.57
N GLY A 10 3.03 4.14 -8.40
CA GLY A 10 2.15 3.94 -9.55
C GLY A 10 0.87 3.16 -9.25
N ILE A 11 0.57 2.18 -10.11
CA ILE A 11 -0.65 1.35 -10.00
C ILE A 11 -0.62 0.46 -8.76
N GLY A 12 0.55 -0.02 -8.32
CA GLY A 12 0.65 -0.83 -7.11
C GLY A 12 0.23 -0.03 -5.87
N ALA A 13 0.72 1.20 -5.73
CA ALA A 13 0.32 2.08 -4.63
C ALA A 13 -1.17 2.45 -4.70
N ALA A 14 -1.72 2.73 -5.90
CA ALA A 14 -3.13 3.02 -6.08
C ALA A 14 -4.03 1.82 -5.72
N THR A 15 -3.62 0.62 -6.13
CA THR A 15 -4.30 -0.64 -5.79
C THR A 15 -4.30 -0.88 -4.29
N ALA A 16 -3.14 -0.69 -3.62
CA ALA A 16 -3.04 -0.85 -2.18
C ALA A 16 -3.96 0.11 -1.41
N ARG A 17 -4.04 1.38 -1.85
CA ARG A 17 -4.96 2.39 -1.29
C ARG A 17 -6.42 1.99 -1.49
N GLY A 18 -6.83 1.65 -2.71
CA GLY A 18 -8.22 1.26 -2.97
C GLY A 18 -8.66 0.01 -2.19
N LEU A 19 -7.78 -0.99 -2.04
CA LEU A 19 -8.05 -2.17 -1.20
C LEU A 19 -8.17 -1.78 0.29
N ALA A 20 -7.30 -0.89 0.75
CA ALA A 20 -7.35 -0.36 2.09
C ALA A 20 -8.65 0.42 2.38
N ASP A 21 -9.11 1.24 1.44
CA ASP A 21 -10.33 2.06 1.58
C ASP A 21 -11.59 1.20 1.76
N VAL A 22 -11.63 0.00 1.19
CA VAL A 22 -12.74 -0.95 1.38
C VAL A 22 -12.57 -1.86 2.62
N GLY A 23 -11.62 -1.54 3.51
CA GLY A 23 -11.40 -2.25 4.77
C GLY A 23 -10.53 -3.51 4.66
N THR A 24 -9.86 -3.74 3.54
CA THR A 24 -8.96 -4.90 3.40
C THR A 24 -7.64 -4.65 4.14
N ALA A 25 -7.18 -5.63 4.92
CA ALA A 25 -5.79 -5.67 5.38
C ALA A 25 -4.84 -5.92 4.20
N VAL A 26 -3.93 -4.99 3.93
CA VAL A 26 -3.03 -5.03 2.76
C VAL A 26 -1.58 -5.13 3.22
N VAL A 27 -0.82 -6.04 2.60
CA VAL A 27 0.63 -6.12 2.70
C VAL A 27 1.24 -5.47 1.46
N LEU A 28 2.13 -4.50 1.65
CA LEU A 28 2.89 -3.87 0.59
C LEU A 28 4.21 -4.61 0.42
N ALA A 29 4.45 -5.16 -0.77
CA ALA A 29 5.68 -5.84 -1.13
C ALA A 29 6.40 -5.04 -2.22
N ASP A 30 7.55 -4.47 -1.89
CA ASP A 30 8.37 -3.72 -2.84
C ASP A 30 9.85 -3.80 -2.43
N VAL A 31 10.75 -3.63 -3.39
CA VAL A 31 12.19 -3.54 -3.15
C VAL A 31 12.56 -2.16 -2.59
N ALA A 32 11.79 -1.12 -2.92
CA ALA A 32 12.00 0.24 -2.45
C ALA A 32 11.35 0.44 -1.07
N GLU A 33 11.95 -0.14 -0.02
CA GLU A 33 11.41 -0.19 1.35
C GLU A 33 10.96 1.19 1.88
N ALA A 34 11.81 2.22 1.80
CA ALA A 34 11.48 3.55 2.30
C ALA A 34 10.26 4.19 1.59
N ALA A 35 10.12 3.94 0.28
CA ALA A 35 8.96 4.42 -0.48
C ALA A 35 7.71 3.59 -0.14
N GLY A 36 7.86 2.28 0.06
CA GLY A 36 6.80 1.39 0.54
C GLY A 36 6.27 1.83 1.92
N GLU A 37 7.16 2.15 2.85
CA GLU A 37 6.78 2.67 4.17
C GLU A 37 6.06 4.01 4.11
N HIS A 38 6.48 4.91 3.21
CA HIS A 38 5.78 6.17 2.99
C HIS A 38 4.33 5.94 2.49
N VAL A 39 4.13 5.01 1.57
CA VAL A 39 2.78 4.63 1.12
C VAL A 39 1.97 4.00 2.26
N ALA A 40 2.59 3.10 3.03
CA ALA A 40 1.94 2.42 4.14
C ALA A 40 1.53 3.41 5.27
N ALA A 41 2.37 4.39 5.58
CA ALA A 41 2.04 5.48 6.51
C ALA A 41 0.83 6.28 6.01
N GLY A 42 0.84 6.70 4.75
CA GLY A 42 -0.29 7.42 4.16
C GLY A 42 -1.61 6.63 4.16
N ILE A 43 -1.56 5.30 4.09
CA ILE A 43 -2.73 4.42 4.21
C ILE A 43 -3.22 4.30 5.67
N ARG A 44 -2.34 4.43 6.66
CA ARG A 44 -2.70 4.38 8.09
C ARG A 44 -3.27 5.71 8.57
N ASP A 45 -2.72 6.83 8.11
CA ASP A 45 -3.11 8.18 8.56
C ASP A 45 -4.51 8.61 8.07
N THR A 46 -5.06 7.97 7.04
CA THR A 46 -6.44 8.19 6.57
C THR A 46 -7.50 7.43 7.37
N ARG A 47 -7.15 6.78 8.48
CA ARG A 47 -8.06 5.98 9.32
C ARG A 47 -8.12 6.43 10.77
#